data_AF-A0A239RLG6-F1
#
_entry.id   AF-A0A239RLG6-F1
#
_cell.length_a   1.000
_cell.length_b   1.000
_cell.length_c   1.000
_cell.angle_alpha   90.00
_cell.angle_beta   90.00
_cell.angle_gamma   90.00
#
_symmetry.space_group_name_H-M   'P 1'
#
loop_
_entity.id
_entity.type
_entity.pdbx_description
1 polymer ?
#
loop_
_entity_poly.entity_id
_entity_poly.type
_entity_poly.pdbx_seq_one_letter_code
_entity_poly.pdbx_strand_id
1 'polypeptide(L)'
;MRTRKNYWTSLSMVLLSVTVFCGCSSVDDGSYVEPIRLYEKIDGKWVINSLTQTDESNGKTMTLTSMLDFDSFVIHLNRNSSGEPADFTVEGSAPELLPIKGTWTLDHPFTKSDGTAARLTLNGEEDAPALTITTMPGNNQTLEFRLTRQVNGKPFVSYTYNLMQAVE
;
A
#
# COMPACT_ATOMS: atom_id res chain seq x y z
N MET A 1 67.84 6.56 -48.53
CA MET A 1 67.19 5.58 -47.62
C MET A 1 66.60 6.31 -46.41
N ARG A 2 65.33 6.74 -46.45
CA ARG A 2 64.67 7.36 -45.27
C ARG A 2 63.13 7.33 -45.38
N THR A 3 62.54 6.16 -45.65
CA THR A 3 61.07 6.04 -45.79
C THR A 3 60.46 4.84 -45.08
N ARG A 4 61.25 3.82 -44.70
CA ARG A 4 60.73 2.60 -44.07
C ARG A 4 60.29 2.74 -42.60
N LYS A 5 60.84 3.72 -41.85
CA LYS A 5 60.57 3.89 -40.41
C LYS A 5 59.26 4.63 -40.11
N ASN A 6 58.73 5.40 -41.06
CA ASN A 6 57.53 6.24 -40.87
C ASN A 6 56.20 5.49 -41.13
N TYR A 7 56.23 4.41 -41.91
CA TYR A 7 55.03 3.58 -42.13
C TYR A 7 54.68 2.73 -40.91
N TRP A 8 55.67 2.30 -40.13
CA TRP A 8 55.44 1.46 -38.95
C TRP A 8 54.87 2.26 -37.77
N THR A 9 55.30 3.51 -37.61
CA THR A 9 54.73 4.43 -36.61
C THR A 9 53.31 4.88 -36.98
N SER A 10 53.03 5.08 -38.27
CA SER A 10 51.69 5.44 -38.73
C SER A 10 50.69 4.27 -38.63
N LEU A 11 51.12 3.03 -38.91
CA LEU A 11 50.31 1.83 -38.72
C LEU A 11 50.01 1.57 -37.24
N SER A 12 50.97 1.81 -36.34
CA SER A 12 50.77 1.69 -34.89
C SER A 12 49.79 2.73 -34.33
N MET A 13 49.72 3.91 -34.94
CA MET A 13 48.82 4.99 -34.51
C MET A 13 47.38 4.76 -34.99
N VAL A 14 47.20 4.13 -36.15
CA VAL A 14 45.88 3.73 -36.68
C VAL A 14 45.32 2.49 -35.96
N LEU A 15 46.18 1.55 -35.54
CA LEU A 15 45.73 0.37 -34.79
C LEU A 15 45.25 0.72 -33.37
N LEU A 16 45.83 1.76 -32.76
CA LEU A 16 45.44 2.23 -31.43
C LEU A 16 44.07 2.93 -31.44
N SER A 17 43.71 3.63 -32.52
CA SER A 17 42.44 4.38 -32.61
C SER A 17 41.20 3.49 -32.81
N VAL A 18 41.36 2.27 -33.34
CA VAL A 18 40.24 1.34 -33.57
C VAL A 18 39.75 0.67 -32.27
N THR A 19 40.59 0.58 -31.24
CA THR A 19 40.22 -0.09 -29.98
C THR A 19 39.43 0.78 -28.99
N VAL A 20 39.39 2.11 -29.20
CA VAL A 20 38.76 3.05 -28.26
C VAL A 20 37.23 3.16 -28.46
N PHE A 21 36.69 2.72 -29.61
CA PHE A 21 35.26 2.86 -29.93
C PHE A 21 34.41 1.59 -29.70
N CYS A 22 35.00 0.50 -29.19
CA CYS A 22 34.27 -0.73 -28.82
C CYS A 22 33.96 -0.82 -27.32
N GLY A 23 33.81 0.32 -26.64
CA GLY A 23 33.26 0.36 -25.29
C GLY A 23 31.74 0.20 -25.34
N CYS A 24 31.25 -1.03 -25.51
CA CYS A 24 29.83 -1.33 -25.31
C CYS A 24 29.54 -1.13 -23.82
N SER A 25 29.00 0.03 -23.45
CA SER A 25 28.49 0.25 -22.10
C SER A 25 27.28 -0.67 -21.92
N SER A 26 27.43 -1.77 -21.20
CA SER A 26 26.28 -2.40 -20.57
C SER A 26 25.80 -1.41 -19.53
N VAL A 27 24.66 -0.77 -19.79
CA VAL A 27 24.00 0.02 -18.75
C VAL A 27 23.60 -1.00 -17.68
N ASP A 28 24.19 -0.87 -16.49
CA ASP A 28 23.82 -1.65 -15.32
C ASP A 28 22.49 -1.10 -14.81
N ASP A 29 21.41 -1.45 -15.52
CA ASP A 29 20.04 -0.99 -15.22
C ASP A 29 19.43 -1.72 -14.00
N GLY A 30 20.24 -2.48 -13.26
CA GLY A 30 19.79 -3.31 -12.16
C GLY A 30 18.97 -4.52 -12.62
N SER A 31 18.66 -5.39 -11.67
CA SER A 31 17.76 -6.52 -11.92
C SER A 31 16.31 -6.10 -11.71
N TYR A 32 15.42 -6.56 -12.58
CA TYR A 32 13.99 -6.36 -12.41
C TYR A 32 13.52 -6.94 -11.07
N VAL A 33 12.78 -6.14 -10.31
CA VAL A 33 12.04 -6.54 -9.12
C VAL A 33 10.56 -6.29 -9.34
N GLU A 34 9.71 -7.19 -8.84
CA GLU A 34 8.27 -6.99 -8.94
C GLU A 34 7.84 -5.73 -8.16
N PRO A 35 6.90 -4.92 -8.70
CA PRO A 35 6.35 -3.79 -7.97
C PRO A 35 5.63 -4.22 -6.69
N ILE A 36 5.82 -3.44 -5.62
CA ILE A 36 5.16 -3.64 -4.33
C ILE A 36 3.64 -3.49 -4.49
N ARG A 37 2.89 -4.52 -4.10
CA ARG A 37 1.42 -4.54 -4.14
C ARG A 37 0.85 -3.81 -2.91
N LEU A 38 -0.35 -3.27 -3.02
CA LEU A 38 -0.98 -2.48 -1.95
C LEU A 38 -1.19 -3.28 -0.67
N TYR A 39 -1.59 -4.54 -0.79
CA TYR A 39 -1.77 -5.39 0.39
C TYR A 39 -0.46 -5.69 1.12
N GLU A 40 0.69 -5.55 0.49
CA GLU A 40 2.00 -5.71 1.15
C GLU A 40 2.35 -4.52 2.05
N LYS A 41 1.66 -3.41 1.86
CA LYS A 41 1.79 -2.22 2.72
C LYS A 41 0.80 -2.26 3.88
N ILE A 42 -0.31 -2.98 3.69
CA ILE A 42 -1.43 -3.05 4.64
C ILE A 42 -1.29 -4.27 5.56
N ASP A 43 -0.52 -5.29 5.18
CA ASP A 43 -0.36 -6.45 6.05
C ASP A 43 0.28 -6.11 7.40
N GLY A 44 -0.15 -6.85 8.42
CA GLY A 44 0.34 -6.71 9.78
C GLY A 44 -0.74 -6.33 10.79
N LYS A 45 -0.25 -5.89 11.95
CA LYS A 45 -1.05 -5.56 13.13
C LYS A 45 -1.21 -4.05 13.25
N TRP A 46 -2.46 -3.60 13.36
CA TRP A 46 -2.82 -2.18 13.39
C TRP A 46 -3.63 -1.87 14.64
N VAL A 47 -3.20 -0.88 15.41
CA VAL A 47 -3.85 -0.41 16.63
C VAL A 47 -4.57 0.89 16.34
N ILE A 48 -5.75 1.08 16.91
CA ILE A 48 -6.45 2.36 16.76
C ILE A 48 -5.65 3.50 17.36
N ASN A 49 -5.60 4.61 16.63
CA ASN A 49 -5.14 5.89 17.11
C ASN A 49 -6.33 6.84 17.30
N SER A 50 -7.25 6.90 16.32
CA SER A 50 -8.53 7.58 16.51
C SER A 50 -9.65 7.00 15.67
N LEU A 51 -10.87 7.10 16.19
CA LEU A 51 -12.11 6.85 15.46
C LEU A 51 -12.93 8.12 15.43
N THR A 52 -13.33 8.56 14.24
CA THR A 52 -14.18 9.74 14.07
C THR A 52 -15.45 9.36 13.31
N GLN A 53 -16.60 9.70 13.87
CA GLN A 53 -17.88 9.63 13.17
C GLN A 53 -18.18 10.98 12.51
N THR A 54 -18.62 10.95 11.26
CA THR A 54 -19.12 12.12 10.53
C THR A 54 -20.59 11.90 10.18
N ASP A 55 -21.45 12.84 10.54
CA ASP A 55 -22.80 12.94 9.99
C ASP A 55 -22.70 13.57 8.60
N GLU A 56 -22.94 12.78 7.56
CA GLU A 56 -22.81 13.20 6.17
C GLU A 56 -23.95 14.15 5.73
N SER A 57 -25.00 14.27 6.53
CA SER A 57 -26.14 15.15 6.24
C SER A 57 -25.85 16.61 6.60
N ASN A 58 -25.00 16.85 7.61
CA ASN A 58 -24.69 18.19 8.11
C ASN A 58 -23.18 18.47 8.28
N GLY A 59 -22.32 17.48 8.01
CA GLY A 59 -20.86 17.58 8.09
C GLY A 59 -20.29 17.64 9.51
N LYS A 60 -21.09 17.40 10.55
CA LYS A 60 -20.61 17.43 11.93
C LYS A 60 -19.82 16.16 12.24
N THR A 61 -18.71 16.33 12.95
CA THR A 61 -17.84 15.23 13.36
C THR A 61 -17.82 15.05 14.87
N MET A 62 -17.63 13.81 15.32
CA MET A 62 -17.45 13.47 16.72
C MET A 62 -16.40 12.36 16.85
N THR A 63 -15.38 12.59 17.67
CA THR A 63 -14.38 11.57 18.00
C THR A 63 -14.99 10.57 18.99
N LEU A 64 -14.96 9.30 18.61
CA LEU A 64 -15.57 8.18 19.35
C LEU A 64 -14.56 7.38 20.17
N THR A 65 -13.25 7.60 19.97
CA THR A 65 -12.18 6.75 20.52
C THR A 65 -12.34 6.46 22.02
N SER A 66 -12.63 7.49 22.83
CA SER A 66 -12.77 7.37 24.29
C SER A 66 -14.21 7.19 24.79
N MET A 67 -15.20 7.23 23.90
CA MET A 67 -16.63 7.20 24.28
C MET A 67 -17.26 5.81 24.17
N LEU A 68 -16.66 4.92 23.36
CA LEU A 68 -17.21 3.62 23.01
C LEU A 68 -16.18 2.48 23.23
N ASP A 69 -15.24 2.67 24.16
CA ASP A 69 -14.18 1.71 24.51
C ASP A 69 -13.35 1.21 23.32
N PHE A 70 -13.24 2.02 22.27
CA PHE A 70 -12.41 1.68 21.11
C PHE A 70 -10.92 1.70 21.42
N ASP A 71 -10.48 2.20 22.58
CA ASP A 71 -9.07 2.33 22.97
C ASP A 71 -8.25 1.02 22.87
N SER A 72 -8.93 -0.12 22.91
CA SER A 72 -8.35 -1.46 22.76
C SER A 72 -8.49 -2.07 21.36
N PHE A 73 -9.06 -1.35 20.38
CA PHE A 73 -9.26 -1.86 19.02
C PHE A 73 -7.94 -2.17 18.34
N VAL A 74 -7.82 -3.41 17.88
CA VAL A 74 -6.69 -3.89 17.08
C VAL A 74 -7.23 -4.70 15.91
N ILE A 75 -6.69 -4.48 14.70
CA ILE A 75 -6.99 -5.31 13.53
C ILE A 75 -5.71 -5.94 13.00
N HIS A 76 -5.77 -7.25 12.77
CA HIS A 76 -4.74 -8.04 12.14
C HIS A 76 -5.15 -8.36 10.72
N LEU A 77 -4.32 -7.99 9.74
CA LEU A 77 -4.56 -8.26 8.32
C LEU A 77 -3.44 -9.19 7.82
N ASN A 78 -3.75 -10.47 7.67
CA ASN A 78 -2.75 -11.50 7.36
C ASN A 78 -2.73 -11.84 5.87
N ARG A 79 -1.55 -12.21 5.38
CA ARG A 79 -1.36 -12.74 4.03
C ARG A 79 -1.04 -14.23 4.09
N ASN A 80 -1.40 -14.95 3.03
CA ASN A 80 -1.04 -16.36 2.88
C ASN A 80 0.42 -16.53 2.44
N SER A 81 0.87 -17.78 2.32
CA SER A 81 2.22 -18.14 1.85
C SER A 81 2.53 -17.67 0.42
N SER A 82 1.51 -17.40 -0.40
CA SER A 82 1.65 -16.85 -1.74
C SER A 82 1.73 -15.32 -1.74
N GLY A 83 1.67 -14.70 -0.57
CA GLY A 83 1.69 -13.26 -0.41
C GLY A 83 0.36 -12.59 -0.77
N GLU A 84 -0.75 -13.30 -0.83
CA GLU A 84 -2.07 -12.72 -1.11
C GLU A 84 -2.86 -12.48 0.19
N PRO A 85 -3.81 -11.52 0.22
CA PRO A 85 -4.73 -11.34 1.33
C PRO A 85 -5.42 -12.66 1.74
N ALA A 86 -5.46 -12.93 3.04
CA ALA A 86 -5.97 -14.19 3.57
C ALA A 86 -7.02 -13.91 4.66
N ASP A 87 -6.64 -14.08 5.92
CA ASP A 87 -7.50 -13.91 7.07
C ASP A 87 -7.29 -12.57 7.76
N PHE A 88 -8.32 -12.13 8.48
CA PHE A 88 -8.22 -11.01 9.40
C PHE A 88 -8.89 -11.35 10.73
N THR A 89 -8.43 -10.69 11.78
CA THR A 89 -9.05 -10.72 13.11
C THR A 89 -9.07 -9.34 13.72
N VAL A 90 -10.10 -9.05 14.50
CA VAL A 90 -10.24 -7.83 15.29
C VAL A 90 -10.25 -8.23 16.75
N GLU A 91 -9.40 -7.59 17.54
CA GLU A 91 -9.29 -7.75 18.98
C GLU A 91 -9.73 -6.47 19.71
N GLY A 92 -10.01 -6.60 21.00
CA GLY A 92 -10.44 -5.50 21.87
C GLY A 92 -11.94 -5.28 21.91
N SER A 93 -12.35 -4.22 22.59
CA SER A 93 -13.74 -3.77 22.71
C SER A 93 -14.11 -2.99 21.45
N ALA A 94 -14.26 -3.70 20.33
CA ALA A 94 -14.75 -3.12 19.09
C ALA A 94 -16.29 -3.24 19.05
N PRO A 95 -17.04 -2.12 19.07
CA PRO A 95 -18.45 -2.12 18.68
C PRO A 95 -18.72 -2.86 17.37
N GLU A 96 -19.94 -3.36 17.22
CA GLU A 96 -20.44 -4.23 16.13
C GLU A 96 -20.50 -3.55 14.74
N LEU A 97 -19.60 -2.60 14.47
CA LEU A 97 -19.49 -1.89 13.19
C LEU A 97 -18.73 -2.68 12.13
N LEU A 98 -17.79 -3.53 12.55
CA LEU A 98 -16.96 -4.39 11.71
C LEU A 98 -17.08 -5.85 12.17
N PRO A 99 -16.99 -6.83 11.26
CA PRO A 99 -16.88 -8.22 11.66
C PRO A 99 -15.60 -8.45 12.47
N ILE A 100 -15.64 -9.39 13.41
CA ILE A 100 -14.51 -9.67 14.30
C ILE A 100 -13.45 -10.60 13.69
N LYS A 101 -13.81 -11.36 12.66
CA LYS A 101 -12.92 -12.30 11.96
C LYS A 101 -13.46 -12.61 10.57
N GLY A 102 -12.59 -13.10 9.70
CA GLY A 102 -12.99 -13.56 8.38
C GLY A 102 -11.84 -13.49 7.39
N THR A 103 -12.15 -13.22 6.12
CA THR A 103 -11.15 -12.98 5.08
C THR A 103 -11.20 -11.54 4.58
N TRP A 104 -10.07 -11.01 4.15
CA TRP A 104 -10.02 -9.65 3.63
C TRP A 104 -9.51 -9.61 2.19
N THR A 105 -9.96 -8.64 1.42
CA THR A 105 -9.52 -8.43 0.04
C THR A 105 -9.41 -6.94 -0.29
N LEU A 106 -8.58 -6.63 -1.29
CA LEU A 106 -8.59 -5.32 -1.95
C LEU A 106 -9.21 -5.45 -3.33
N ASP A 107 -9.88 -4.40 -3.78
CA ASP A 107 -10.43 -4.34 -5.13
C ASP A 107 -9.36 -4.39 -6.22
N HIS A 108 -8.17 -3.85 -5.96
CA HIS A 108 -7.01 -3.94 -6.85
C HIS A 108 -5.70 -4.14 -6.10
N PRO A 109 -4.73 -4.85 -6.70
CA PRO A 109 -3.40 -5.04 -6.11
C PRO A 109 -2.50 -3.81 -6.23
N PHE A 110 -2.85 -2.83 -7.07
CA PHE A 110 -2.07 -1.61 -7.31
C PHE A 110 -2.98 -0.37 -7.30
N THR A 111 -2.39 0.80 -7.12
CA THR A 111 -3.12 2.08 -7.22
C THR A 111 -3.78 2.20 -8.59
N LYS A 112 -5.06 2.56 -8.60
CA LYS A 112 -5.81 2.76 -9.85
C LYS A 112 -5.32 4.01 -10.57
N SER A 113 -5.28 3.93 -11.89
CA SER A 113 -4.91 5.05 -12.76
C SER A 113 -5.93 6.19 -12.78
N ASP A 114 -7.17 5.92 -12.34
CA ASP A 114 -8.24 6.92 -12.27
C ASP A 114 -8.18 7.79 -11.01
N GLY A 115 -7.23 7.53 -10.10
CA GLY A 115 -7.06 8.25 -8.85
C GLY A 115 -8.12 7.92 -7.79
N THR A 116 -8.99 6.93 -8.02
CA THR A 116 -9.95 6.50 -7.01
C THR A 116 -9.28 5.70 -5.90
N ALA A 117 -9.81 5.84 -4.69
CA ALA A 117 -9.31 5.12 -3.53
C ALA A 117 -9.48 3.59 -3.68
N ALA A 118 -8.57 2.85 -3.07
CA ALA A 118 -8.68 1.40 -2.95
C ALA A 118 -9.81 1.03 -1.98
N ARG A 119 -10.49 -0.08 -2.26
CA ARG A 119 -11.57 -0.61 -1.40
C ARG A 119 -11.10 -1.87 -0.70
N LEU A 120 -11.08 -1.83 0.62
CA LEU A 120 -10.86 -2.95 1.51
C LEU A 120 -12.20 -3.60 1.82
N THR A 121 -12.33 -4.90 1.58
CA THR A 121 -13.54 -5.66 1.92
C THR A 121 -13.19 -6.64 3.03
N LEU A 122 -13.95 -6.60 4.13
CA LEU A 122 -13.83 -7.53 5.24
C LEU A 122 -15.00 -8.52 5.17
N ASN A 123 -14.76 -9.75 4.71
CA ASN A 123 -15.78 -10.77 4.55
C ASN A 123 -15.94 -11.55 5.87
N GLY A 124 -16.95 -11.16 6.66
CA GLY A 124 -17.37 -11.86 7.89
C GLY A 124 -18.53 -12.83 7.66
N GLU A 125 -19.23 -13.19 8.74
CA GLU A 125 -20.36 -14.14 8.71
C GLU A 125 -21.68 -13.51 8.25
N GLU A 126 -21.96 -12.25 8.59
CA GLU A 126 -23.27 -11.61 8.33
C GLU A 126 -23.26 -10.52 7.26
N ASP A 127 -22.19 -9.72 7.17
CA ASP A 127 -22.05 -8.65 6.18
C ASP A 127 -20.58 -8.41 5.82
N ALA A 128 -20.34 -8.02 4.57
CA ALA A 128 -19.02 -7.66 4.06
C ALA A 128 -18.94 -6.13 3.83
N PRO A 129 -18.70 -5.32 4.88
CA PRO A 129 -18.58 -3.88 4.70
C PRO A 129 -17.39 -3.57 3.79
N ALA A 130 -17.66 -2.84 2.71
CA ALA A 130 -16.62 -2.26 1.89
C ALA A 130 -16.14 -0.95 2.53
N LEU A 131 -14.87 -0.94 2.92
CA LEU A 131 -14.16 0.16 3.51
C LEU A 131 -13.35 0.88 2.42
N THR A 132 -13.40 2.20 2.41
CA THR A 132 -12.59 3.00 1.49
C THR A 132 -11.28 3.35 2.19
N ILE A 133 -10.14 2.97 1.62
CA ILE A 133 -8.83 3.34 2.16
C ILE A 133 -8.56 4.81 1.82
N THR A 134 -8.44 5.64 2.85
CA THR A 134 -8.19 7.08 2.71
C THR A 134 -6.71 7.43 2.89
N THR A 135 -5.97 6.64 3.68
CA THR A 135 -4.51 6.76 3.82
C THR A 135 -3.87 5.39 3.69
N MET A 136 -2.93 5.28 2.76
CA MET A 136 -2.13 4.08 2.54
C MET A 136 -0.83 4.15 3.35
N PRO A 137 -0.41 3.07 4.03
CA PRO A 137 0.87 3.03 4.72
C PRO A 137 2.03 3.24 3.76
N GLY A 138 3.04 3.98 4.22
CA GLY A 138 4.22 4.32 3.43
C GLY A 138 5.40 4.59 4.35
N ASN A 139 5.95 5.81 4.30
CA ASN A 139 6.98 6.21 5.26
C ASN A 139 6.41 6.34 6.69
N ASN A 140 5.19 6.89 6.78
CA ASN A 140 4.43 6.87 8.02
C ASN A 140 3.64 5.56 8.05
N GLN A 141 3.80 4.81 9.13
CA GLN A 141 3.11 3.54 9.36
C GLN A 141 1.69 3.79 9.89
N THR A 142 0.90 4.46 9.05
CA THR A 142 -0.49 4.84 9.33
C THR A 142 -1.40 4.29 8.25
N LEU A 143 -2.41 3.56 8.67
CA LEU A 143 -3.49 3.07 7.82
C LEU A 143 -4.76 3.82 8.19
N GLU A 144 -5.44 4.38 7.21
CA GLU A 144 -6.75 4.98 7.44
C GLU A 144 -7.78 4.41 6.47
N PHE A 145 -8.90 3.96 7.00
CA PHE A 145 -10.03 3.54 6.20
C PHE A 145 -11.34 4.10 6.74
N ARG A 146 -12.30 4.25 5.83
CA ARG A 146 -13.62 4.82 6.11
C ARG A 146 -14.72 3.83 5.79
N LEU A 147 -15.56 3.55 6.77
CA LEU A 147 -16.84 2.86 6.61
C LEU A 147 -17.92 3.90 6.34
N THR A 148 -18.63 3.82 5.22
CA THR A 148 -19.74 4.72 4.91
C THR A 148 -21.05 3.94 4.90
N ARG A 149 -21.99 4.31 5.77
CA ARG A 149 -23.34 3.75 5.77
C ARG A 149 -24.23 4.59 4.87
N GLN A 150 -25.04 3.91 4.08
CA GLN A 150 -25.93 4.54 3.10
C GLN A 150 -27.37 4.08 3.32
N VAL A 151 -28.31 5.00 3.10
CA VAL A 151 -29.74 4.69 3.00
C VAL A 151 -30.22 5.19 1.65
N ASN A 152 -30.83 4.32 0.85
CA ASN A 152 -31.27 4.64 -0.51
C ASN A 152 -30.15 5.22 -1.39
N GLY A 153 -28.92 4.70 -1.25
CA GLY A 153 -27.74 5.16 -2.00
C GLY A 153 -27.17 6.52 -1.56
N LYS A 154 -27.72 7.14 -0.50
CA LYS A 154 -27.20 8.38 0.06
C LYS A 154 -26.40 8.10 1.33
N PRO A 155 -25.15 8.57 1.42
CA PRO A 155 -24.38 8.48 2.65
C PRO A 155 -25.04 9.33 3.73
N PHE A 156 -25.18 8.79 4.94
CA PHE A 156 -25.75 9.53 6.08
C PHE A 156 -24.82 9.56 7.29
N VAL A 157 -23.99 8.53 7.45
CA VAL A 157 -22.94 8.50 8.48
C VAL A 157 -21.70 7.81 7.94
N SER A 158 -20.54 8.31 8.29
CA SER A 158 -19.27 7.63 8.05
C SER A 158 -18.44 7.50 9.33
N TYR A 159 -17.63 6.46 9.38
CA TYR A 159 -16.70 6.17 10.46
C TYR A 159 -15.30 6.07 9.87
N THR A 160 -14.42 6.98 10.27
CA THR A 160 -13.01 7.00 9.84
C THR A 160 -12.15 6.41 10.94
N TYR A 161 -11.52 5.28 10.64
CA TYR A 161 -10.58 4.59 11.50
C TYR A 161 -9.18 5.00 11.11
N ASN A 162 -8.50 5.70 12.01
CA ASN A 162 -7.09 6.06 11.89
C ASN A 162 -6.28 5.09 12.76
N LEU A 163 -5.46 4.28 12.11
CA LEU A 163 -4.72 3.20 12.73
C LEU A 163 -3.22 3.46 12.61
N MET A 164 -2.47 3.03 13.62
CA MET A 164 -1.01 2.99 13.62
C MET A 164 -0.53 1.55 13.64
N GLN A 165 0.55 1.27 12.93
CA GLN A 165 1.15 -0.07 12.99
C GLN A 165 1.60 -0.34 14.43
N ALA A 166 1.31 -1.53 14.94
CA ALA A 166 1.81 -1.96 16.24
C ALA A 166 3.34 -1.98 16.20
N VAL A 167 3.97 -1.27 17.13
CA VAL A 167 5.41 -1.39 17.36
C VAL A 167 5.60 -2.62 18.25
N GLU A 168 6.32 -3.63 17.75
CA GLU A 168 6.80 -4.76 18.58
C GLU A 168 7.85 -4.31 19.60
#